data_AF-A0A846KBH4-F1
#
_entry.id   AF-A0A846KBH4-F1
#
_cell.length_a   1.000
_cell.length_b   1.000
_cell.length_c   1.000
_cell.angle_alpha   90.00
_cell.angle_beta   90.00
_cell.angle_gamma   90.00
#
_symmetry.space_group_name_H-M   'P 1'
#
loop_
_entity.id
_entity.type
_entity.pdbx_description
1 polymer ?
#
loop_
_entity_poly.entity_id
_entity_poly.type
_entity_poly.pdbx_seq_one_letter_code
_entity_poly.pdbx_strand_id
1 'polypeptide(L)'
;MAGAPRGNQNAKGNKDGAPRGNQNAKGNKGGAPKGNINAFTYGNYTKRIPMAVKNIMEELVTEDPLDKLWRSICIQEARIINMQNIMHVKNKKDITKELKKTKSMYDEGGNETYKEEEYEIQFACDKEANLMITQSKAYDTLVKLIKQYDEMLNANRDLATEEQRLRIDKLKGEVNKLNGNKNDEPIKVKIVDDIDD
;
A
#
# COMPACT_ATOMS: atom_id res chain seq x y z
N MET A 1 38.55 -17.15 -5.17
CA MET A 1 38.42 -15.88 -5.91
C MET A 1 39.81 -15.41 -6.28
N ALA A 2 40.10 -15.28 -7.57
CA ALA A 2 41.37 -14.70 -8.01
C ALA A 2 41.35 -13.20 -7.71
N GLY A 3 42.43 -12.70 -7.09
CA GLY A 3 42.56 -11.29 -6.71
C GLY A 3 42.66 -10.36 -7.92
N ALA A 4 42.74 -9.05 -7.65
CA ALA A 4 42.89 -8.03 -8.68
C ALA A 4 44.10 -8.33 -9.61
N PRO A 5 43.99 -8.03 -10.92
CA PRO A 5 45.09 -8.26 -11.86
C PRO A 5 46.38 -7.60 -11.39
N ARG A 6 47.50 -8.34 -11.48
CA ARG A 6 48.84 -7.87 -11.12
C ARG A 6 49.14 -6.58 -11.90
N GLY A 7 49.31 -5.45 -11.20
CA GLY A 7 49.66 -4.16 -11.79
C GLY A 7 48.55 -3.09 -11.84
N ASN A 8 47.36 -3.34 -11.30
CA ASN A 8 46.30 -2.33 -11.23
C ASN A 8 46.70 -1.15 -10.32
N GLN A 9 46.87 0.05 -10.90
CA GLN A 9 47.26 1.25 -10.16
C GLN A 9 46.17 1.75 -9.19
N ASN A 10 44.89 1.38 -9.39
CA ASN A 10 43.80 1.74 -8.49
C ASN A 10 43.82 0.96 -7.16
N ALA A 11 44.62 -0.10 -7.05
CA ALA A 11 44.80 -0.89 -5.84
C ALA A 11 46.11 -0.55 -5.09
N LYS A 12 46.92 0.39 -5.62
CA LYS A 12 48.24 0.74 -5.07
C LYS A 12 48.07 1.53 -3.77
N GLY A 13 48.07 0.83 -2.63
CA GLY A 13 47.91 1.39 -1.29
C GLY A 13 46.67 0.90 -0.54
N ASN A 14 45.73 0.26 -1.23
CA ASN A 14 44.66 -0.50 -0.57
C ASN A 14 45.25 -1.84 -0.13
N LYS A 15 45.44 -2.03 1.18
CA LYS A 15 45.67 -3.37 1.73
C LYS A 15 44.37 -4.14 1.52
N ASP A 16 44.37 -5.06 0.56
CA ASP A 16 43.22 -5.86 0.17
C ASP A 16 42.52 -6.47 1.39
N GLY A 17 41.31 -5.97 1.67
CA GLY A 17 40.38 -6.57 2.61
C GLY A 17 40.35 -5.96 4.02
N ALA A 18 39.43 -6.49 4.82
CA ALA A 18 39.27 -6.09 6.22
C ALA A 18 40.59 -6.32 7.00
N PRO A 19 40.86 -5.52 8.05
CA PRO A 19 42.06 -5.66 8.87
C PRO A 19 42.30 -7.11 9.30
N ARG A 20 43.56 -7.54 9.28
CA ARG A 20 43.98 -8.87 9.73
C ARG A 20 43.54 -9.03 11.20
N GLY A 21 42.60 -9.95 11.46
CA GLY A 21 41.99 -10.13 12.78
C GLY A 21 40.62 -9.47 12.99
N ASN A 22 39.98 -8.94 11.94
CA ASN A 22 38.60 -8.43 12.02
C ASN A 22 37.64 -9.52 12.56
N GLN A 23 37.08 -9.27 13.74
CA GLN A 23 36.13 -10.19 14.38
C GLN A 23 34.68 -9.99 13.87
N ASN A 24 34.39 -8.90 13.14
CA ASN A 24 33.04 -8.59 12.63
C ASN A 24 32.58 -9.55 11.50
N ALA A 25 33.49 -10.33 10.93
CA ALA A 25 33.19 -11.31 9.87
C ALA A 25 33.55 -12.75 10.29
N LYS A 26 33.83 -12.99 11.58
CA LYS A 26 34.22 -14.31 12.10
C LYS A 26 33.05 -15.28 11.94
N GLY A 27 33.17 -16.25 11.04
CA GLY A 27 32.12 -17.22 10.70
C GLY A 27 31.39 -16.96 9.37
N ASN A 28 31.57 -15.80 8.74
CA ASN A 28 31.07 -15.56 7.38
C ASN A 28 32.11 -16.04 6.35
N LYS A 29 31.67 -16.78 5.32
CA LYS A 29 32.54 -17.39 4.27
C LYS A 29 33.19 -16.37 3.30
N GLY A 30 33.26 -15.10 3.70
CA GLY A 30 33.67 -13.99 2.85
C GLY A 30 32.59 -13.62 1.83
N GLY A 31 32.47 -12.33 1.54
CA GLY A 31 31.43 -11.81 0.67
C GLY A 31 30.27 -11.19 1.42
N ALA A 32 29.48 -10.44 0.65
CA ALA A 32 28.27 -9.82 1.09
C ALA A 32 27.26 -10.86 1.65
N PRO A 33 26.49 -10.54 2.71
CA PRO A 33 25.41 -11.40 3.18
C PRO A 33 24.46 -11.79 2.03
N LYS A 34 23.88 -12.99 2.10
CA LYS A 34 22.81 -13.41 1.18
C LYS A 34 21.65 -12.40 1.37
N GLY A 35 21.32 -11.62 0.34
CA GLY A 35 20.40 -10.47 0.44
C GLY A 35 21.08 -9.09 0.54
N ASN A 36 22.38 -8.97 0.22
CA ASN A 36 23.03 -7.66 0.17
C ASN A 36 22.64 -6.84 -1.07
N ILE A 37 21.72 -5.92 -0.83
CA ILE A 37 21.20 -4.90 -1.75
C ILE A 37 22.17 -3.75 -2.07
N ASN A 38 23.38 -3.71 -1.49
CA ASN A 38 24.42 -2.78 -1.97
C ASN A 38 24.86 -3.10 -3.41
N ALA A 39 24.56 -4.30 -3.92
CA ALA A 39 24.81 -4.69 -5.31
C ALA A 39 23.64 -4.37 -6.27
N PHE A 40 22.50 -3.89 -5.77
CA PHE A 40 21.36 -3.50 -6.62
C PHE A 40 21.71 -2.19 -7.35
N THR A 41 22.03 -2.27 -8.64
CA THR A 41 22.43 -1.11 -9.46
C THR A 41 21.41 -0.84 -10.58
N TYR A 42 20.25 -0.26 -10.24
CA TYR A 42 19.39 0.37 -11.25
C TYR A 42 19.76 1.85 -11.40
N GLY A 43 20.86 2.09 -12.11
CA GLY A 43 21.34 3.43 -12.47
C GLY A 43 21.72 4.34 -11.29
N ASN A 44 21.81 5.65 -11.55
CA ASN A 44 22.25 6.65 -10.57
C ASN A 44 21.24 6.93 -9.43
N TYR A 45 20.00 6.44 -9.54
CA TYR A 45 18.91 6.72 -8.60
C TYR A 45 18.95 5.85 -7.34
N THR A 46 19.45 4.62 -7.44
CA THR A 46 19.47 3.67 -6.31
C THR A 46 20.32 4.16 -5.13
N LYS A 47 21.26 5.09 -5.34
CA LYS A 47 22.05 5.73 -4.27
C LYS A 47 21.23 6.69 -3.41
N ARG A 48 20.12 7.23 -3.93
CA ARG A 48 19.24 8.18 -3.22
C ARG A 48 18.07 7.51 -2.49
N ILE A 49 17.85 6.22 -2.74
CA ILE A 49 16.73 5.48 -2.15
C ILE A 49 17.18 4.89 -0.80
N PRO A 50 16.46 5.17 0.31
CA PRO A 50 16.75 4.58 1.62
C PRO A 50 16.69 3.05 1.59
N MET A 51 17.45 2.41 2.48
CA MET A 51 17.58 0.95 2.51
C MET A 51 16.25 0.22 2.71
N ALA A 52 15.39 0.74 3.61
CA ALA A 52 14.07 0.18 3.85
C ALA A 52 13.21 0.15 2.57
N VAL A 53 13.32 1.16 1.72
CA VAL A 53 12.57 1.25 0.46
C VAL A 53 13.11 0.23 -0.56
N LYS A 54 14.42 -0.05 -0.56
CA LYS A 54 15.01 -1.09 -1.41
C LYS A 54 14.50 -2.48 -1.04
N ASN A 55 14.43 -2.79 0.26
CA ASN A 55 13.90 -4.08 0.73
C ASN A 55 12.45 -4.29 0.27
N ILE A 56 11.60 -3.26 0.47
CA ILE A 56 10.21 -3.30 0.01
C ILE A 56 10.15 -3.49 -1.52
N MET A 57 11.01 -2.81 -2.28
CA MET A 57 11.06 -2.95 -3.72
C MET A 57 11.39 -4.38 -4.17
N GLU A 58 12.27 -5.10 -3.48
CA GLU A 58 12.57 -6.51 -3.79
C GLU A 58 11.37 -7.42 -3.55
N GLU A 59 10.74 -7.31 -2.38
CA GLU A 59 9.51 -8.05 -2.06
C GLU A 59 8.45 -7.81 -3.14
N LEU A 60 8.27 -6.54 -3.53
CA LEU A 60 7.38 -6.18 -4.62
C LEU A 60 7.85 -6.76 -5.96
N VAL A 61 9.11 -6.70 -6.36
CA VAL A 61 9.53 -7.18 -7.69
C VAL A 61 9.31 -8.69 -7.85
N THR A 62 9.49 -9.48 -6.79
CA THR A 62 9.38 -10.95 -6.84
C THR A 62 7.95 -11.49 -6.99
N GLU A 63 6.94 -10.68 -6.68
CA GLU A 63 5.54 -11.10 -6.71
C GLU A 63 4.94 -11.02 -8.13
N ASP A 64 4.04 -11.96 -8.43
CA ASP A 64 3.34 -11.99 -9.72
C ASP A 64 2.50 -10.71 -9.94
N PRO A 65 2.51 -10.12 -11.16
CA PRO A 65 1.74 -8.91 -11.45
C PRO A 65 0.24 -9.03 -11.19
N LEU A 66 -0.35 -10.19 -11.42
CA LEU A 66 -1.76 -10.45 -11.17
C LEU A 66 -2.02 -10.49 -9.65
N ASP A 67 -1.15 -11.16 -8.89
CA ASP A 67 -1.26 -11.22 -7.42
C ASP A 67 -1.08 -9.85 -6.75
N LYS A 68 -0.20 -8.99 -7.27
CA LYS A 68 -0.08 -7.59 -6.82
C LYS A 68 -1.38 -6.82 -6.99
N LEU A 69 -2.02 -6.99 -8.15
CA LEU A 69 -3.25 -6.30 -8.47
C LEU A 69 -4.39 -6.82 -7.59
N TRP A 70 -4.46 -8.14 -7.38
CA TRP A 70 -5.39 -8.74 -6.41
C TRP A 70 -5.21 -8.18 -5.00
N ARG A 71 -3.97 -8.16 -4.49
CA ARG A 71 -3.69 -7.57 -3.17
C ARG A 71 -4.12 -6.10 -3.10
N SER A 72 -3.94 -5.35 -4.17
CA SER A 72 -4.35 -3.94 -4.25
C SER A 72 -5.87 -3.80 -4.17
N ILE A 73 -6.63 -4.69 -4.83
CA ILE A 73 -8.09 -4.79 -4.72
C ILE A 73 -8.50 -5.04 -3.26
N CYS A 74 -7.93 -6.07 -2.62
CA CYS A 74 -8.25 -6.38 -1.22
C CYS A 74 -7.93 -5.23 -0.26
N ILE A 75 -6.79 -4.56 -0.44
CA ILE A 75 -6.42 -3.39 0.36
C ILE A 75 -7.42 -2.25 0.15
N GLN A 76 -7.86 -2.02 -1.09
CA GLN A 76 -8.81 -0.97 -1.40
C GLN A 76 -10.17 -1.24 -0.76
N GLU A 77 -10.66 -2.49 -0.81
CA GLU A 77 -11.89 -2.90 -0.13
C GLU A 77 -11.78 -2.74 1.39
N ALA A 78 -10.68 -3.19 1.99
CA ALA A 78 -10.43 -3.02 3.42
C ALA A 78 -10.41 -1.54 3.84
N ARG A 79 -9.84 -0.67 2.99
CA ARG A 79 -9.85 0.79 3.22
C ARG A 79 -11.25 1.38 3.17
N ILE A 80 -12.10 0.93 2.24
CA ILE A 80 -13.50 1.38 2.16
C ILE A 80 -14.25 1.01 3.44
N ILE A 81 -14.11 -0.25 3.89
CA ILE A 81 -14.75 -0.74 5.13
C ILE A 81 -14.23 0.04 6.35
N ASN A 82 -12.91 0.23 6.45
CA ASN A 82 -12.34 0.97 7.56
C ASN A 82 -12.77 2.46 7.56
N MET A 83 -12.89 3.07 6.37
CA MET A 83 -13.37 4.44 6.23
C MET A 83 -14.82 4.59 6.68
N GLN A 84 -15.69 3.62 6.36
CA GLN A 84 -17.06 3.58 6.86
C GLN A 84 -17.08 3.62 8.40
N ASN A 85 -16.19 2.87 9.07
CA ASN A 85 -16.12 2.87 10.54
C ASN A 85 -15.62 4.21 11.12
N ILE A 86 -14.66 4.85 10.46
CA ILE A 86 -14.04 6.10 10.97
C ILE A 86 -14.96 7.32 10.73
N MET A 87 -15.59 7.39 9.57
CA MET A 87 -16.37 8.57 9.13
C MET A 87 -17.87 8.46 9.42
N HIS A 88 -18.32 7.39 10.08
CA HIS A 88 -19.73 7.16 10.39
C HIS A 88 -20.34 8.29 11.22
N VAL A 89 -21.44 8.87 10.74
CA VAL A 89 -22.22 9.88 11.47
C VAL A 89 -23.27 9.20 12.33
N LYS A 90 -23.26 9.48 13.64
CA LYS A 90 -24.14 8.82 14.62
C LYS A 90 -25.59 9.26 14.50
N ASN A 91 -25.83 10.55 14.26
CA ASN A 91 -27.16 11.15 14.12
C ASN A 91 -27.08 12.57 13.53
N LYS A 92 -28.24 13.20 13.25
CA LYS A 92 -28.34 14.57 12.70
C LYS A 92 -27.64 15.65 13.54
N LYS A 93 -27.42 15.42 14.84
CA LYS A 93 -26.77 16.37 15.76
C LYS A 93 -25.29 16.02 16.01
N ASP A 94 -24.71 15.09 15.25
CA ASP A 94 -23.32 14.68 15.39
C ASP A 94 -22.37 15.76 14.87
N ILE A 95 -21.97 16.64 15.78
CA ILE A 95 -21.05 17.74 15.54
C ILE A 95 -19.69 17.38 16.14
N THR A 96 -18.64 17.45 15.33
CA THR A 96 -17.25 17.42 15.84
C THR A 96 -16.76 18.84 15.98
N LYS A 97 -16.16 19.15 17.13
CA LYS A 97 -15.56 20.45 17.43
C LYS A 97 -14.11 20.23 17.86
N GLU A 98 -13.18 20.78 17.09
CA GLU A 98 -11.75 20.71 17.39
C GLU A 98 -11.15 22.11 17.51
N LEU A 99 -10.27 22.31 18.50
CA LEU A 99 -9.58 23.58 18.70
C LEU A 99 -8.51 23.71 17.61
N LYS A 100 -8.72 24.66 16.70
CA LYS A 100 -7.84 24.89 15.57
C LYS A 100 -6.72 25.87 15.92
N LYS A 101 -7.03 26.90 16.70
CA LYS A 101 -6.07 27.92 17.08
C LYS A 101 -6.43 28.56 18.40
N THR A 102 -5.41 28.84 19.21
CA THR A 102 -5.53 29.72 20.37
C THR A 102 -4.60 30.90 20.18
N LYS A 103 -5.09 32.11 20.40
CA LYS A 103 -4.26 33.29 20.58
C LYS A 103 -4.45 33.80 21.99
N SER A 104 -3.36 33.93 22.72
CA SER A 104 -3.35 34.56 24.03
C SER A 104 -2.49 35.82 23.96
N MET A 105 -2.96 36.92 24.57
CA MET A 105 -2.14 38.08 24.88
C MET A 105 -1.92 38.15 26.38
N TYR A 106 -0.73 38.58 26.77
CA TYR A 106 -0.30 38.70 28.16
C TYR A 106 0.11 40.15 28.43
N ASP A 107 -0.16 40.66 29.63
CA ASP A 107 0.37 41.96 30.07
C ASP A 107 1.89 41.90 30.33
N GLU A 108 2.51 43.06 30.58
CA GLU A 108 3.94 43.14 30.94
C GLU A 108 4.28 42.41 32.25
N GLY A 109 3.27 42.11 33.09
CA GLY A 109 3.39 41.33 34.32
C GLY A 109 3.23 39.81 34.12
N GLY A 110 3.01 39.35 32.88
CA GLY A 110 2.82 37.94 32.53
C GLY A 110 1.41 37.39 32.76
N ASN A 111 0.41 38.21 33.07
CA ASN A 111 -0.99 37.76 33.22
C ASN A 111 -1.70 37.73 31.86
N GLU A 112 -2.45 36.66 31.58
CA GLU A 112 -3.26 36.55 30.36
C GLU A 112 -4.39 37.59 30.39
N THR A 113 -4.35 38.53 29.44
CA THR A 113 -5.34 39.62 29.33
C THR A 113 -6.42 39.33 28.29
N TYR A 114 -6.11 38.48 27.31
CA TYR A 114 -7.03 38.13 26.25
C TYR A 114 -6.74 36.72 25.74
N LYS A 115 -7.80 35.94 25.53
CA LYS A 115 -7.74 34.61 24.93
C LYS A 115 -8.80 34.48 23.85
N GLU A 116 -8.37 34.22 22.62
CA GLU A 116 -9.20 33.92 21.46
C GLU A 116 -9.03 32.45 21.08
N GLU A 117 -10.12 31.70 20.99
CA GLU A 117 -10.12 30.30 20.56
C GLU A 117 -10.91 30.16 19.26
N GLU A 118 -10.23 29.77 18.18
CA GLU A 118 -10.83 29.41 16.90
C GLU A 118 -11.07 27.90 16.88
N TYR A 119 -12.31 27.51 16.60
CA TYR A 119 -12.72 26.10 16.53
C TYR A 119 -13.05 25.71 15.09
N GLU A 120 -12.58 24.56 14.67
CA GLU A 120 -13.08 23.88 13.48
C GLU A 120 -14.31 23.06 13.88
N ILE A 121 -15.42 23.30 13.18
CA ILE A 121 -16.69 22.64 13.44
C ILE A 121 -17.07 21.86 12.18
N GLN A 122 -17.29 20.56 12.34
CA GLN A 122 -17.79 19.70 11.27
C GLN A 122 -19.20 19.25 11.61
N PHE A 123 -20.18 19.66 10.79
CA PHE A 123 -21.57 19.27 10.96
C PHE A 123 -21.83 17.88 10.40
N ALA A 124 -22.88 17.22 10.93
CA ALA A 124 -23.30 15.89 10.51
C ALA A 124 -23.53 15.78 8.99
N CYS A 125 -24.18 16.79 8.38
CA CYS A 125 -24.43 16.79 6.94
C CYS A 125 -23.14 16.87 6.11
N ASP A 126 -22.16 17.64 6.58
CA ASP A 126 -20.89 17.83 5.88
C ASP A 126 -20.03 16.58 5.97
N LYS A 127 -20.04 15.90 7.13
CA LYS A 127 -19.41 14.58 7.30
C LYS A 127 -20.01 13.54 6.36
N GLU A 128 -21.33 13.43 6.30
CA GLU A 128 -22.03 12.52 5.38
C GLU A 128 -21.72 12.82 3.91
N ALA A 129 -21.76 14.10 3.51
CA ALA A 129 -21.43 14.50 2.14
C ALA A 129 -19.97 14.14 1.78
N ASN A 130 -19.02 14.44 2.68
CA ASN A 130 -17.61 14.11 2.48
C ASN A 130 -17.38 12.59 2.44
N LEU A 131 -18.07 11.83 3.29
CA LEU A 131 -18.02 10.38 3.29
C LEU A 131 -18.50 9.82 1.94
N MET A 132 -19.65 10.28 1.46
CA MET A 132 -20.20 9.81 0.18
C MET A 132 -19.31 10.15 -1.01
N ILE A 133 -18.73 11.36 -1.05
CA ILE A 133 -17.77 11.75 -2.09
C ILE A 133 -16.51 10.88 -2.04
N THR A 134 -15.99 10.62 -0.83
CA THR A 134 -14.77 9.83 -0.65
C THR A 134 -15.01 8.36 -1.01
N GLN A 135 -16.14 7.80 -0.58
CA GLN A 135 -16.56 6.44 -0.94
C GLN A 135 -16.75 6.30 -2.44
N SER A 136 -17.41 7.23 -3.12
CA SER A 136 -17.60 7.19 -4.57
C SER A 136 -16.25 7.10 -5.31
N LYS A 137 -15.27 7.93 -4.93
CA LYS A 137 -13.91 7.88 -5.49
C LYS A 137 -13.18 6.58 -5.18
N ALA A 138 -13.38 6.04 -3.98
CA ALA A 138 -12.78 4.78 -3.58
C ALA A 138 -13.35 3.59 -4.36
N TYR A 139 -14.67 3.57 -4.60
CA TYR A 139 -15.34 2.57 -5.45
C TYR A 139 -14.96 2.71 -6.91
N ASP A 140 -14.85 3.93 -7.46
CA ASP A 140 -14.37 4.14 -8.84
C ASP A 140 -12.97 3.56 -9.04
N THR A 141 -12.11 3.69 -8.03
CA THR A 141 -10.77 3.11 -8.04
C THR A 141 -10.85 1.58 -8.00
N LEU A 142 -11.69 1.02 -7.13
CA LEU A 142 -11.90 -0.43 -7.02
C LEU A 142 -12.40 -1.03 -8.35
N VAL A 143 -13.39 -0.41 -8.99
CA VAL A 143 -13.93 -0.82 -10.29
C VAL A 143 -12.82 -0.83 -11.36
N LYS A 144 -11.96 0.19 -11.39
CA LYS A 144 -10.83 0.25 -12.33
C LYS A 144 -9.83 -0.88 -12.08
N LEU A 145 -9.49 -1.17 -10.83
CA LEU A 145 -8.57 -2.25 -10.47
C LEU A 145 -9.15 -3.62 -10.86
N ILE A 146 -10.44 -3.86 -10.59
CA ILE A 146 -11.16 -5.09 -10.99
C ILE A 146 -11.14 -5.24 -12.51
N LYS A 147 -11.39 -4.16 -13.25
CA LYS A 147 -11.35 -4.18 -14.72
C LYS A 147 -9.95 -4.51 -15.25
N GLN A 148 -8.92 -3.87 -14.71
CA GLN A 148 -7.53 -4.17 -15.09
C GLN A 148 -7.15 -5.62 -14.78
N TYR A 149 -7.64 -6.16 -13.66
CA TYR A 149 -7.39 -7.54 -13.28
C TYR A 149 -8.03 -8.51 -14.28
N ASP A 150 -9.27 -8.25 -14.65
CA ASP A 150 -9.98 -9.02 -15.67
C ASP A 150 -9.31 -8.95 -17.05
N GLU A 151 -8.85 -7.77 -17.47
CA GLU A 151 -8.11 -7.58 -18.71
C GLU A 151 -6.79 -8.39 -18.71
N MET A 152 -6.02 -8.35 -17.62
CA MET A 152 -4.78 -9.12 -17.47
C MET A 152 -5.01 -10.63 -17.45
N LEU A 153 -6.11 -11.06 -16.81
CA LEU A 153 -6.49 -12.46 -16.75
C LEU A 153 -6.92 -13.00 -18.11
N ASN A 154 -7.69 -12.21 -18.87
CA ASN A 154 -8.10 -12.56 -20.23
C ASN A 154 -6.93 -12.53 -21.23
N ALA A 155 -5.96 -11.63 -21.05
CA ALA A 155 -4.76 -11.57 -21.88
C ALA A 155 -3.84 -12.80 -21.71
N ASN A 156 -3.85 -13.41 -20.52
CA ASN A 156 -3.07 -14.60 -20.19
C ASN A 156 -3.98 -15.79 -19.88
N ARG A 157 -5.03 -15.98 -20.69
CA ARG A 157 -6.09 -16.96 -20.43
C ARG A 157 -5.57 -18.37 -20.19
N ASP A 158 -4.48 -18.76 -20.86
CA ASP A 158 -3.90 -20.11 -20.76
C ASP A 158 -3.04 -20.32 -19.49
N LEU A 159 -2.63 -19.23 -18.83
CA LEU A 159 -1.84 -19.24 -17.58
C LEU A 159 -2.67 -18.92 -16.33
N ALA A 160 -3.89 -18.39 -16.52
CA ALA A 160 -4.79 -18.05 -15.44
C ALA A 160 -5.39 -19.30 -14.79
N THR A 161 -5.27 -19.41 -13.47
CA THR A 161 -5.87 -20.51 -12.71
C THR A 161 -7.39 -20.34 -12.58
N GLU A 162 -8.12 -21.45 -12.48
CA GLU A 162 -9.58 -21.44 -12.26
C GLU A 162 -9.97 -20.70 -10.98
N GLU A 163 -9.13 -20.78 -9.94
CA GLU A 163 -9.34 -20.04 -8.69
C GLU A 163 -9.31 -18.51 -8.90
N GLN A 164 -8.38 -18.00 -9.70
CA GLN A 164 -8.28 -16.56 -10.01
C GLN A 164 -9.51 -16.06 -10.78
N ARG A 165 -10.09 -16.90 -11.66
CA ARG A 165 -11.33 -16.60 -12.39
C ARG A 165 -12.53 -16.52 -11.45
N LEU A 166 -12.71 -17.52 -10.61
CA LEU A 166 -13.84 -17.56 -9.67
C LEU A 166 -13.83 -16.38 -8.69
N ARG A 167 -12.63 -15.96 -8.25
CA ARG A 167 -12.47 -14.78 -7.39
C ARG A 167 -12.97 -13.50 -8.06
N ILE A 168 -12.66 -13.28 -9.34
CA ILE A 168 -13.08 -12.04 -10.03
C ILE A 168 -14.57 -12.03 -10.33
N ASP A 169 -15.14 -13.17 -10.71
CA ASP A 169 -16.57 -13.28 -11.00
C ASP A 169 -17.41 -13.00 -9.74
N LYS A 170 -16.95 -13.48 -8.58
CA LYS A 170 -17.55 -13.16 -7.29
C LYS A 170 -17.49 -11.66 -7.02
N LEU A 171 -16.34 -11.02 -7.16
CA LEU A 171 -16.18 -9.58 -6.90
C LEU A 171 -17.03 -8.72 -7.84
N LYS A 172 -17.04 -9.04 -9.15
CA LYS A 172 -17.91 -8.37 -10.12
C LYS A 172 -19.38 -8.47 -9.70
N GLY A 173 -19.82 -9.65 -9.26
CA GLY A 173 -21.16 -9.87 -8.76
C GLY A 173 -21.49 -9.03 -7.51
N GLU A 174 -20.55 -8.92 -6.56
CA GLU A 174 -20.73 -8.12 -5.35
C GLU A 174 -20.79 -6.62 -5.66
N VAL A 175 -19.88 -6.12 -6.51
CA VAL A 175 -19.86 -4.71 -6.94
C VAL A 175 -21.13 -4.35 -7.72
N ASN A 176 -21.63 -5.23 -8.59
CA ASN A 176 -22.87 -4.99 -9.33
C ASN A 176 -24.10 -4.92 -8.43
N LYS A 177 -24.16 -5.75 -7.37
CA LYS A 177 -25.22 -5.67 -6.35
C LYS A 177 -25.20 -4.33 -5.61
N LEU A 178 -24.01 -3.81 -5.30
CA LEU A 178 -23.84 -2.53 -4.60
C LEU A 178 -24.19 -1.32 -5.48
N ASN A 179 -23.88 -1.38 -6.78
CA ASN A 179 -24.14 -0.28 -7.73
C ASN A 179 -25.59 -0.20 -8.23
N GLY A 180 -26.48 -1.12 -7.86
CA GLY A 180 -27.91 -1.02 -8.17
C GLY A 180 -28.28 -1.16 -9.66
N ASN A 181 -27.33 -1.54 -10.53
CA ASN A 181 -27.62 -1.83 -11.93
C ASN A 181 -28.33 -3.19 -12.04
N LYS A 182 -29.67 -3.16 -11.99
CA LYS A 182 -30.57 -4.30 -12.22
C LYS A 182 -30.72 -4.67 -13.70
N ASN A 183 -29.72 -4.43 -14.55
CA ASN A 183 -29.85 -4.63 -15.99
C ASN A 183 -28.93 -5.70 -16.61
N ASP A 184 -28.16 -6.44 -15.82
CA ASP A 184 -27.54 -7.66 -16.31
C ASP A 184 -27.93 -8.82 -15.38
N GLU A 185 -28.53 -9.85 -15.96
CA GLU A 185 -29.09 -11.00 -15.26
C GLU A 185 -28.10 -11.60 -14.25
N PRO A 186 -28.57 -12.06 -13.08
CA PRO A 186 -27.71 -12.74 -12.14
C PRO A 186 -27.17 -14.03 -12.78
N ILE A 187 -25.85 -14.11 -12.98
CA ILE A 187 -25.19 -15.37 -13.32
C ILE A 187 -25.41 -16.32 -12.14
N LYS A 188 -26.29 -17.30 -12.34
CA LYS A 188 -26.53 -18.40 -11.40
C LYS A 188 -25.29 -19.28 -11.38
N VAL A 189 -24.41 -19.07 -10.41
CA VAL A 189 -23.35 -20.04 -10.09
C VAL A 189 -24.03 -21.23 -9.42
N LYS A 190 -24.23 -22.32 -10.18
CA LYS A 190 -24.55 -23.64 -9.62
C LYS A 190 -23.24 -24.23 -9.09
N ILE A 191 -23.08 -24.29 -7.78
CA ILE A 191 -22.11 -25.17 -7.15
C ILE A 191 -22.75 -26.56 -7.17
N VAL A 192 -22.19 -27.47 -7.97
CA VAL A 192 -22.54 -28.89 -7.92
C VAL A 192 -21.55 -29.52 -6.95
N ASP A 193 -22.02 -29.85 -5.75
CA ASP A 193 -21.31 -30.75 -4.85
C ASP A 193 -21.56 -32.18 -5.34
N ASP A 194 -20.69 -32.68 -6.21
CA ASP A 194 -20.56 -34.13 -6.43
C ASP A 194 -19.62 -34.67 -5.34
N ILE A 195 -20.20 -35.02 -4.19
CA ILE A 195 -19.65 -36.02 -3.29
C ILE A 195 -20.78 -37.04 -3.09
N ASP A 196 -20.74 -38.11 -3.90
CA ASP A 196 -21.51 -39.32 -3.65
C ASP A 196 -20.95 -40.01 -2.39
N ASP A 197 -21.85 -40.38 -1.47
CA ASP A 197 -21.60 -41.25 -0.30
C ASP A 197 -21.27 -42.70 -0.70
#